data_AF-A0A934B6F7-F1
#
_entry.id   AF-A0A934B6F7-F1
#
_cell.length_a   1.000
_cell.length_b   1.000
_cell.length_c   1.000
_cell.angle_alpha   90.00
_cell.angle_beta   90.00
_cell.angle_gamma   90.00
#
_symmetry.space_group_name_H-M   'P 1'
#
loop_
_entity.id
_entity.type
_entity.pdbx_description
1 polymer ?
#
loop_
_entity_poly.entity_id
_entity_poly.type
_entity_poly.pdbx_seq_one_letter_code
_entity_poly.pdbx_strand_id
1 'polypeptide(L)' 'MFANFKSDKSDKSNAKDLAGLVEAINRTQAIIEFNLDGTVMTANDNFLATLGYQLRDIKGQHHQMFCDPAYVNSPEYQAF' A
#
# COMPACT_ATOMS: atom_id res chain seq x y z
N MET A 1 19.28 47.38 16.69
CA MET A 1 19.00 46.85 15.33
C MET A 1 18.72 45.36 15.49
N PHE A 2 17.45 44.97 15.50
CA PHE A 2 17.02 43.60 15.79
C PHE A 2 17.18 42.72 14.53
N ALA A 3 17.88 41.59 14.64
CA ALA A 3 18.00 40.63 13.56
C ALA A 3 16.74 39.75 13.49
N ASN A 4 16.02 39.85 12.37
CA ASN A 4 14.88 38.99 12.03
C ASN A 4 15.35 37.60 11.55
N PHE A 5 14.85 36.57 12.22
CA PHE A 5 14.09 35.45 11.65
C PHE A 5 14.53 34.86 10.29
N LYS A 6 15.05 33.62 10.32
CA LYS A 6 14.67 32.59 9.35
C LYS A 6 14.34 31.30 10.09
N SER A 7 13.07 31.17 10.42
CA SER A 7 12.44 29.90 10.75
C SER A 7 12.41 29.00 9.52
N ASP A 8 12.86 27.76 9.73
CA ASP A 8 12.25 26.52 9.28
C ASP A 8 12.04 26.30 7.76
N LYS A 9 12.99 25.60 7.15
CA LYS A 9 12.87 24.96 5.82
C LYS A 9 12.88 23.42 5.91
N SER A 10 12.74 22.84 7.10
CA SER A 10 13.00 21.40 7.32
C SER A 10 11.81 20.48 7.02
N ASP A 11 10.56 20.92 7.20
CA ASP A 11 9.42 19.98 7.12
C ASP A 11 8.82 19.78 5.72
N LYS A 12 8.95 20.77 4.82
CA LYS A 12 8.35 20.67 3.47
C LYS A 12 9.16 19.86 2.46
N SER A 13 10.47 19.69 2.66
CA SER A 13 11.28 18.81 1.78
C SER A 13 10.98 17.35 2.06
N ASN A 14 10.93 16.98 3.34
CA ASN A 14 10.75 15.59 3.77
C ASN A 14 9.44 14.96 3.25
N ALA A 15 8.33 15.70 3.26
CA ALA A 15 7.06 15.19 2.74
C ALA A 15 7.08 14.97 1.21
N LYS A 16 7.80 15.82 0.46
CA LYS A 16 7.95 15.68 -0.99
C LYS A 16 8.87 14.51 -1.34
N ASP A 17 9.95 14.36 -0.58
CA ASP A 17 10.90 13.26 -0.78
C ASP A 17 10.22 11.91 -0.48
N LEU A 18 9.41 11.85 0.59
CA LEU A 18 8.61 10.68 0.91
C LEU A 18 7.56 10.37 -0.18
N ALA A 19 6.86 11.39 -0.67
CA ALA A 19 5.89 11.21 -1.75
C ALA A 19 6.56 10.68 -3.03
N GLY A 20 7.73 11.19 -3.39
CA GLY A 20 8.51 10.70 -4.53
C GLY A 20 8.96 9.25 -4.37
N LEU A 21 9.38 8.85 -3.18
CA LEU A 21 9.74 7.47 -2.88
C LEU A 21 8.52 6.54 -2.99
N VAL A 22 7.39 6.92 -2.39
CA VAL A 22 6.14 6.15 -2.48
C VAL A 22 5.70 5.99 -3.94
N GLU A 23 5.78 7.04 -4.74
CA GLU A 23 5.44 6.98 -6.16
C GLU A 23 6.39 6.07 -6.95
N ALA A 24 7.69 6.07 -6.61
CA ALA A 24 8.67 5.18 -7.22
C ALA A 24 8.40 3.69 -6.89
N ILE A 25 8.02 3.39 -5.64
CA ILE A 25 7.63 2.04 -5.23
C ILE A 25 6.34 1.65 -5.95
N ASN A 26 5.34 2.53 -5.95
CA ASN A 26 4.06 2.28 -6.61
C ASN A 26 4.23 1.98 -8.12
N ARG A 27 5.21 2.59 -8.79
CA ARG A 27 5.52 2.33 -10.20
C ARG A 27 6.24 1.01 -10.47
N THR A 28 6.95 0.46 -9.50
CA THR A 28 7.85 -0.69 -9.73
C THR A 28 7.42 -1.97 -9.02
N GLN A 29 6.59 -1.89 -7.98
CA GLN A 29 6.16 -3.03 -7.19
C GLN A 29 4.65 -3.21 -7.26
N ALA A 30 4.22 -4.46 -7.11
CA ALA A 30 2.82 -4.81 -6.87
C ALA A 30 2.45 -4.50 -5.42
N ILE A 31 1.49 -3.61 -5.22
CA ILE A 31 1.00 -3.19 -3.89
C ILE A 31 -0.49 -3.45 -3.80
N ILE A 32 -0.91 -4.02 -2.67
CA ILE A 32 -2.30 -4.20 -2.28
C ILE A 32 -2.49 -3.73 -0.84
N GLU A 33 -3.64 -3.11 -0.58
CA GLU A 33 -4.04 -2.63 0.74
C GLU A 33 -5.27 -3.40 1.22
N PHE A 34 -5.20 -3.88 2.45
CA PHE A 34 -6.30 -4.58 3.12
C PHE A 34 -6.76 -3.81 4.36
N ASN A 35 -8.04 -3.95 4.70
CA ASN A 35 -8.54 -3.66 6.03
C ASN A 35 -8.00 -4.68 7.05
N LEU A 36 -8.19 -4.39 8.34
CA LEU A 36 -7.81 -5.28 9.45
C LEU A 36 -8.54 -6.63 9.44
N ASP A 37 -9.68 -6.72 8.76
CA ASP A 37 -10.43 -7.96 8.56
C ASP A 37 -10.00 -8.69 7.28
N GLY A 38 -8.88 -8.30 6.65
CA GLY A 38 -8.38 -8.90 5.43
C GLY A 38 -9.12 -8.52 4.16
N THR A 39 -10.09 -7.60 4.20
CA THR A 39 -10.81 -7.17 2.99
C THR A 39 -10.01 -6.19 2.13
N VAL A 40 -10.01 -6.38 0.82
CA VAL A 40 -9.27 -5.53 -0.12
C VAL A 40 -9.87 -4.12 -0.17
N MET A 41 -9.05 -3.12 0.16
CA MET A 41 -9.40 -1.70 0.01
C MET A 41 -9.06 -1.18 -1.39
N THR A 42 -7.81 -1.40 -1.81
CA THR A 42 -7.27 -0.96 -3.09
C THR A 42 -6.07 -1.81 -3.51
N ALA A 43 -5.70 -1.76 -4.78
CA ALA A 43 -4.49 -2.35 -5.32
C ALA A 43 -3.98 -1.47 -6.47
N ASN A 44 -2.67 -1.44 -6.67
CA ASN A 44 -2.07 -0.67 -7.76
C ASN A 44 -2.08 -1.44 -9.09
N ASP A 45 -1.81 -0.72 -10.18
CA ASP A 45 -1.85 -1.28 -11.54
C ASP A 45 -0.88 -2.44 -11.71
N ASN A 46 0.28 -2.41 -11.04
CA ASN A 46 1.25 -3.50 -11.08
C ASN A 46 0.69 -4.78 -10.46
N PHE A 47 0.02 -4.71 -9.31
CA PHE A 47 -0.62 -5.87 -8.69
C PHE A 47 -1.72 -6.44 -9.59
N LEU A 48 -2.59 -5.56 -10.08
CA LEU A 48 -3.70 -5.92 -10.97
C LEU A 48 -3.21 -6.59 -12.25
N ALA A 49 -2.19 -6.01 -12.90
CA ALA A 49 -1.60 -6.57 -14.11
C ALA A 49 -0.88 -7.90 -13.86
N THR A 50 -0.19 -8.04 -12.72
CA THR A 50 0.57 -9.25 -12.39
C THR A 50 -0.36 -10.45 -12.15
N LEU A 51 -1.48 -10.24 -11.47
CA LEU A 51 -2.44 -11.31 -11.17
C LEU A 51 -3.59 -11.42 -12.18
N GLY A 52 -3.72 -10.48 -13.11
CA GLY A 52 -4.75 -10.50 -14.15
C GLY A 52 -6.14 -10.10 -13.67
N TYR A 53 -6.23 -9.25 -12.65
CA TYR A 53 -7.50 -8.76 -12.10
C TYR A 53 -7.77 -7.30 -12.46
N GLN A 54 -9.04 -6.89 -12.42
CA GLN A 54 -9.39 -5.48 -12.30
C GLN A 54 -9.75 -5.16 -10.85
N LEU A 55 -9.54 -3.92 -10.42
CA LEU A 55 -9.85 -3.51 -9.05
C LEU A 55 -11.32 -3.80 -8.68
N ARG A 56 -12.26 -3.61 -9.61
CA ARG A 56 -13.68 -3.91 -9.38
C ARG A 56 -13.98 -5.39 -9.07
N ASP A 57 -13.11 -6.30 -9.50
CA ASP A 57 -13.31 -7.74 -9.33
C ASP A 57 -12.83 -8.19 -7.95
N ILE A 58 -11.84 -7.49 -7.39
CA ILE A 58 -11.18 -7.87 -6.13
C ILE A 58 -11.52 -6.94 -4.95
N LYS A 59 -11.99 -5.71 -5.20
CA LYS A 59 -12.31 -4.76 -4.13
C LYS A 59 -13.44 -5.31 -3.25
N GLY A 60 -13.22 -5.30 -1.93
CA GLY A 60 -14.14 -5.88 -0.96
C GLY A 60 -14.06 -7.42 -0.84
N GLN A 61 -13.24 -8.09 -1.64
CA GLN A 61 -12.94 -9.52 -1.46
C GLN A 61 -11.94 -9.71 -0.31
N HIS A 62 -11.91 -10.91 0.26
CA HIS A 62 -11.00 -11.25 1.35
C HIS A 62 -9.63 -11.74 0.85
N HIS A 63 -8.56 -11.43 1.57
CA HIS A 63 -7.16 -11.78 1.24
C HIS A 63 -6.97 -13.25 0.84
N GLN A 64 -7.79 -14.17 1.38
CA GLN A 64 -7.75 -15.61 1.07
C GLN A 64 -7.88 -15.93 -0.42
N MET A 65 -8.50 -15.06 -1.22
CA MET A 65 -8.63 -15.26 -2.67
C MET A 65 -7.27 -15.35 -3.38
N PHE A 66 -6.22 -14.78 -2.78
CA PHE A 66 -4.85 -14.76 -3.32
C PHE A 66 -3.92 -15.79 -2.67
N CYS A 67 -4.43 -16.55 -1.70
CA CYS A 67 -3.63 -17.47 -0.90
C CYS A 67 -3.81 -18.92 -1.36
N ASP A 68 -2.77 -19.73 -1.19
CA ASP A 68 -2.89 -21.17 -1.38
C ASP A 68 -3.88 -21.75 -0.36
N PRO A 69 -4.77 -22.69 -0.75
CA PRO A 69 -5.72 -23.31 0.17
C PRO A 69 -5.07 -23.93 1.41
N ALA A 70 -3.87 -24.50 1.29
CA ALA A 70 -3.17 -25.07 2.44
C ALA A 70 -2.75 -23.98 3.45
N TYR A 71 -2.37 -22.80 2.97
CA TYR A 71 -2.06 -21.66 3.83
C TYR A 71 -3.31 -21.08 4.50
N VAL A 72 -4.42 -20.95 3.78
CA VAL A 72 -5.69 -20.45 4.34
C VAL A 72 -6.19 -21.32 5.51
N ASN A 73 -5.91 -22.63 5.45
CA ASN A 73 -6.26 -23.58 6.50
C ASN A 73 -5.26 -23.62 7.66
N SER A 74 -4.18 -22.84 7.61
CA SER A 74 -3.13 -22.85 8.62
C SER A 74 -3.46 -21.91 9.79
N PRO A 75 -2.96 -22.19 11.01
CA PRO A 75 -3.13 -21.30 12.15
C PRO A 75 -2.56 -19.89 11.91
N GLU A 76 -1.52 -19.78 11.09
CA GLU A 76 -0.89 -18.50 10.74
C GLU A 76 -1.84 -17.60 9.96
N TYR A 77 -2.64 -18.16 9.06
CA TYR A 77 -3.64 -17.38 8.33
C TYR A 77 -4.79 -16.91 9.23
N GLN A 78 -5.18 -17.72 10.21
CA GLN A 78 -6.22 -17.35 11.18
C GLN A 78 -5.77 -16.24 12.16
N ALA A 79 -4.46 -16.00 12.27
CA ALA A 79 -3.87 -14.98 13.12
C ALA A 79 -3.57 -13.66 12.37
N PHE A 80 -3.79 -13.61 11.05
CA PHE A 80 -3.67 -12.44 10.20
C PHE A 80 -4.86 -11.49 10.39
#